data_AF-A0AAQ0HDE5-F1
#
_entry.id   AF-A0AAQ0HDE5-F1
#
_cell.length_a   1.000
_cell.length_b   1.000
_cell.length_c   1.000
_cell.angle_alpha   90.00
_cell.angle_beta   90.00
_cell.angle_gamma   90.00
#
_symmetry.space_group_name_H-M   'P 1'
#
loop_
_entity.id
_entity.type
_entity.pdbx_description
1 polymer ?
#
loop_
_entity_poly.entity_id
_entity_poly.type
_entity_poly.pdbx_seq_one_letter_code
_entity_poly.pdbx_strand_id
1 'polypeptide(L)' 'MKLEGIYTPLVTPFRGDGSFDLDALADLVERLVAAGVHGLISGGSTGENYAETVDER' A
#
# COMPACT_ATOMS: atom_id res chain seq x y z
N MET A 1 -0.65 18.61 15.05
CA MET A 1 -1.31 17.29 15.07
C MET A 1 -0.23 16.24 15.25
N LYS A 2 -0.42 15.24 16.13
CA LYS A 2 0.54 14.16 16.37
C LYS A 2 -0.09 12.86 15.89
N LEU A 3 0.60 12.10 15.05
CA LEU A 3 0.18 10.78 14.60
C LEU A 3 0.61 9.76 15.66
N GLU A 4 -0.33 8.94 16.13
CA GLU A 4 -0.10 7.90 17.14
C GLU A 4 -0.80 6.61 16.71
N GLY A 5 -0.22 5.47 17.08
CA GLY A 5 -0.71 4.13 16.71
C GLY A 5 0.10 3.45 15.60
N ILE A 6 -0.51 2.45 14.97
CA ILE A 6 0.12 1.60 13.94
C ILE A 6 -0.18 2.18 12.55
N TYR A 7 0.85 2.55 11.81
CA TYR A 7 0.74 3.01 10.43
C TYR A 7 1.46 2.02 9.53
N THR A 8 0.70 1.30 8.71
CA THR A 8 1.26 0.21 7.91
C THR A 8 1.68 0.75 6.54
N PRO A 9 2.97 0.66 6.17
CA PRO A 9 3.39 0.90 4.80
C PRO A 9 2.88 -0.25 3.92
N LEU A 10 2.09 0.11 2.92
CA LEU A 10 1.51 -0.83 1.97
C LEU A 10 2.59 -1.32 1.01
N VAL A 11 2.53 -2.60 0.66
CA VAL A 11 3.14 -3.09 -0.58
C VAL A 11 2.25 -2.71 -1.75
N THR A 12 2.82 -2.51 -2.94
CA THR A 12 2.05 -2.37 -4.17
C THR A 12 1.96 -3.74 -4.83
N PRO A 13 0.78 -4.39 -4.89
CA PRO A 13 0.66 -5.71 -5.49
C PRO A 13 0.79 -5.62 -7.02
N PHE A 14 1.56 -6.53 -7.59
CA PHE A 14 1.74 -6.68 -9.03
C PHE A 14 1.29 -8.07 -9.48
N ARG A 15 0.74 -8.16 -10.68
CA ARG A 15 0.49 -9.42 -11.38
C ARG A 15 1.80 -9.98 -11.94
N GLY A 16 1.76 -11.22 -12.41
CA GLY A 16 2.94 -11.89 -12.99
C GLY A 16 3.50 -11.20 -14.25
N ASP A 17 2.73 -10.34 -14.90
CA ASP A 17 3.17 -9.52 -16.04
C ASP A 17 3.69 -8.13 -15.63
N GLY A 18 3.74 -7.82 -14.33
CA GLY A 18 4.17 -6.54 -13.80
C GLY A 18 3.09 -5.45 -13.80
N SER A 19 1.86 -5.73 -14.24
CA SER A 19 0.75 -4.78 -14.10
C SER A 19 0.25 -4.71 -12.66
N PHE A 20 -0.32 -3.57 -12.25
CA PHE A 20 -0.88 -3.42 -10.90
C PHE A 20 -2.06 -4.35 -10.64
N ASP A 21 -2.03 -5.04 -9.50
CA ASP A 21 -3.14 -5.83 -9.00
C ASP A 21 -3.98 -5.04 -7.99
N LEU A 22 -4.90 -4.23 -8.53
CA LEU A 22 -5.75 -3.34 -7.73
C LEU A 22 -6.76 -4.08 -6.84
N ASP A 23 -7.21 -5.27 -7.25
CA ASP A 23 -8.12 -6.09 -6.44
C ASP A 23 -7.40 -6.61 -5.19
N ALA A 24 -6.17 -7.12 -5.37
CA ALA A 24 -5.33 -7.55 -4.26
C ALA A 24 -4.97 -6.38 -3.32
N LEU A 25 -4.75 -5.18 -3.87
CA LEU A 25 -4.53 -3.97 -3.07
C LEU A 25 -5.76 -3.63 -2.23
N ALA A 26 -6.97 -3.70 -2.81
CA ALA A 26 -8.21 -3.45 -2.10
C ALA A 26 -8.41 -4.45 -0.95
N ASP A 27 -8.21 -5.75 -1.20
CA ASP A 27 -8.29 -6.79 -0.17
C ASP A 27 -7.28 -6.57 0.98
N LEU A 28 -6.06 -6.15 0.64
CA LEU A 28 -5.02 -5.83 1.63
C LEU A 28 -5.45 -4.64 2.51
N VAL A 29 -5.97 -3.58 1.89
CA VAL A 29 -6.47 -2.39 2.59
C VAL A 29 -7.60 -2.77 3.54
N GLU A 30 -8.62 -3.49 3.07
CA GLU A 30 -9.77 -3.91 3.89
C GLU A 30 -9.32 -4.78 5.07
N ARG A 31 -8.39 -5.70 4.84
CA ARG A 31 -7.81 -6.53 5.91
C ARG A 31 -7.10 -5.70 6.98
N LEU A 32 -6.32 -4.69 6.58
CA LEU A 32 -5.58 -3.85 7.51
C LEU A 32 -6.51 -2.92 8.30
N VAL A 33 -7.53 -2.37 7.62
CA VAL A 33 -8.59 -1.58 8.27
C VAL A 33 -9.33 -2.43 9.29
N ALA A 34 -9.75 -3.65 8.92
CA ALA A 34 -10.40 -4.59 9.85
C ALA A 34 -9.51 -4.99 11.03
N ALA A 35 -8.18 -5.00 10.84
CA ALA A 35 -7.21 -5.25 11.90
C ALA A 35 -7.00 -4.05 12.85
N GLY A 36 -7.61 -2.89 12.58
CA GLY A 36 -7.56 -1.71 13.45
C GLY A 36 -6.24 -0.93 13.37
N VAL A 37 -5.56 -0.94 12.23
CA VAL A 37 -4.43 -0.02 12.01
C VAL A 37 -4.92 1.43 12.03
N HIS A 38 -4.07 2.33 12.50
CA HIS A 38 -4.40 3.75 12.69
C HIS A 38 -4.15 4.57 11.43
N GLY A 39 -3.44 4.01 10.46
CA GLY A 39 -3.29 4.59 9.14
C GLY A 39 -2.56 3.66 8.18
N LEU A 40 -2.59 4.06 6.91
CA LEU A 40 -1.94 3.39 5.80
C LEU A 40 -0.97 4.38 5.16
N ILE A 41 0.20 3.90 4.73
CA ILE A 41 1.20 4.69 4.01
C ILE A 41 1.38 4.05 2.64
N SER A 42 0.98 4.75 1.57
CA SER A 42 1.23 4.31 0.19
C SER A 42 2.49 4.98 -0.37
N GLY A 43 3.05 4.40 -1.45
CA GLY A 43 4.16 5.02 -2.19
C GLY A 43 5.46 5.17 -1.41
N GLY A 44 5.64 4.40 -0.33
CA GLY A 44 6.91 4.30 0.40
C GLY A 44 7.90 3.34 -0.28
N SER A 45 9.07 3.13 0.33
CA SER A 45 10.01 2.10 -0.14
C SER A 45 9.42 0.69 -0.08
N THR A 46 8.57 0.40 0.90
CA THR A 46 7.80 -0.85 0.99
C THR A 46 6.79 -1.01 -0.14
N GLY A 47 6.24 0.10 -0.64
CA GLY A 47 5.39 0.12 -1.83
C GLY A 47 6.19 0.15 -3.13
N GLU A 48 7.51 -0.05 -3.08
CA GLU A 48 8.38 -0.17 -4.25
C GLU A 48 8.38 1.06 -5.17
N ASN A 49 8.14 2.25 -4.60
CA ASN A 49 8.02 3.49 -5.38
C ASN A 49 9.18 3.71 -6.38
N TYR A 50 10.40 3.30 -6.04
CA TYR A 50 11.60 3.45 -6.87
C TYR A 50 11.56 2.63 -8.17
N ALA A 51 10.69 1.64 -8.27
CA ALA A 51 10.45 0.82 -9.47
C ALA A 51 9.25 1.31 -10.30
N GLU A 52 8.43 2.21 -9.75
CA GLU A 52 7.26 2.80 -10.40
C GLU A 52 7.65 4.10 -11.14
N THR A 53 6.97 4.37 -12.26
CA THR A 53 7.01 5.67 -12.92
C THR A 53 6.32 6.75 -12.07
N VAL A 54 6.44 8.02 -12.49
CA VAL A 54 5.76 9.11 -11.78
C VAL A 54 4.24 9.03 -11.91
N ASP A 55 3.74 8.57 -13.05
CA ASP A 55 2.29 8.47 -13.29
C ASP A 55 1.64 7.29 -12.55
N GLU A 56 2.45 6.30 -12.18
CA GLU A 56 2.02 5.10 -11.45
C GLU A 56 1.89 5.32 -9.94
N ARG A 57 2.49 6.38 -9.39
CA ARG A 57 2.50 6.73 -7.96
C ARG A 57 1.37 7.69 -7.58
#